data_AF-A0AAY4EFS9-F1
#
_entry.id   AF-A0AAY4EFS9-F1
#
_cell.length_a   1.000
_cell.length_b   1.000
_cell.length_c   1.000
_cell.angle_alpha   90.00
_cell.angle_beta   90.00
_cell.angle_gamma   90.00
#
_symmetry.space_group_name_H-M   'P 1'
#
loop_
_entity.id
_entity.type
_entity.pdbx_description
1 polymer ?
#
loop_
_entity_poly.entity_id
_entity_poly.type
_entity_poly.pdbx_seq_one_letter_code
_entity_poly.pdbx_strand_id
1 'polypeptide(L)'
;MTMSGLLYIMLGWSLSGPAWGWKLNLGTCRVTVHTHELRHHFHAIRHSVVSFSSAPTSLHNTTCRQPNIHSEKQDSERCCLLQHLLRFYVEKVFSSYASIHAEHKRTTSLMANAFLSIKKDLLQCHCQCGELTKQKMDAIQASFEKLDRDIATVKAFGELDFLLDWLDSLRSTQV
;
A
#
# COMPACT_ATOMS: atom_id res chain seq x y z
N MET A 1 19.27 -20.23 -41.77
CA MET A 1 18.65 -19.80 -40.51
C MET A 1 17.73 -18.64 -40.83
N THR A 2 16.41 -18.86 -40.72
CA THR A 2 15.37 -17.96 -41.22
C THR A 2 15.27 -16.70 -40.37
N MET A 3 15.06 -15.54 -41.01
CA MET A 3 14.86 -14.21 -40.39
C MET A 3 13.75 -14.18 -39.31
N SER A 4 12.92 -15.21 -39.25
CA SER A 4 11.89 -15.40 -38.22
C SER A 4 12.45 -15.71 -36.82
N GLY A 5 13.60 -16.40 -36.71
CA GLY A 5 14.16 -16.79 -35.41
C GLY A 5 14.71 -15.63 -34.59
N LEU A 6 15.20 -14.57 -35.25
CA LEU A 6 15.73 -13.37 -34.59
C LEU A 6 14.59 -12.47 -34.05
N LEU A 7 13.41 -12.49 -34.69
CA LEU A 7 12.26 -11.70 -34.26
C LEU A 7 11.68 -12.19 -32.92
N TYR A 8 11.68 -13.51 -32.68
CA TYR A 8 11.21 -14.10 -31.42
C TYR A 8 12.14 -13.79 -30.24
N ILE A 9 13.46 -13.71 -30.47
CA ILE A 9 14.43 -13.39 -29.42
C ILE A 9 14.28 -11.93 -28.96
N MET A 10 13.93 -11.01 -29.87
CA MET A 10 13.76 -9.59 -29.55
C MET A 10 12.42 -9.27 -28.86
N LEU A 11 11.39 -10.11 -29.03
CA LEU A 11 10.11 -9.98 -28.32
C LEU A 11 10.15 -10.52 -26.89
N GLY A 12 11.14 -11.35 -26.55
CA GLY A 12 11.32 -11.87 -25.20
C GLY A 12 11.94 -10.89 -24.21
N TRP A 13 12.58 -9.82 -24.68
CA TRP A 13 13.30 -8.85 -23.83
C TRP A 13 12.52 -7.58 -23.52
N SER A 14 11.42 -7.31 -24.24
CA SER A 14 10.62 -6.09 -24.06
C SER A 14 9.53 -6.22 -22.99
N LEU A 15 9.25 -7.43 -22.47
CA LEU A 15 8.21 -7.66 -21.46
C LEU A 15 8.73 -7.69 -20.01
N SER A 16 10.05 -7.63 -19.78
CA SER A 16 10.63 -7.64 -18.44
C SER A 16 11.51 -6.41 -18.23
N GLY A 17 10.88 -5.23 -18.15
CA GLY A 17 11.51 -4.10 -17.49
C GLY A 17 11.81 -4.50 -16.03
N PRO A 18 12.95 -4.07 -15.44
CA PRO A 18 13.21 -4.35 -14.04
C PRO A 18 12.06 -3.75 -13.21
N ALA A 19 11.27 -4.58 -12.56
CA ALA A 19 10.30 -4.10 -11.58
C ALA A 19 11.10 -3.42 -10.46
N TRP A 20 11.10 -2.08 -10.43
CA TRP A 20 11.82 -1.30 -9.42
C TRP A 20 11.13 -1.49 -8.06
N GLY A 21 11.61 -2.48 -7.31
CA GLY A 21 11.26 -2.73 -5.92
C GLY A 21 12.34 -2.22 -4.98
N TRP A 22 11.93 -1.67 -3.84
CA TRP A 22 12.84 -1.18 -2.81
C TRP A 22 12.63 -1.97 -1.53
N LYS A 23 13.68 -2.11 -0.71
CA LYS A 23 13.56 -2.77 0.60
C LYS A 23 13.14 -1.76 1.67
N LEU A 24 12.06 -2.06 2.37
CA LEU A 24 11.63 -1.32 3.55
C LEU A 24 12.45 -1.77 4.77
N ASN A 25 12.86 -0.82 5.60
CA ASN A 25 13.46 -1.10 6.91
C ASN A 25 12.41 -0.95 8.00
N LEU A 26 12.04 -2.06 8.63
CA LEU A 26 11.06 -2.13 9.71
C LEU A 26 11.73 -2.71 10.97
N GLY A 27 12.93 -2.23 11.27
CA GLY A 27 13.76 -2.67 12.40
C GLY A 27 14.52 -3.94 12.04
N THR A 28 14.17 -5.05 12.70
CA THR A 28 14.76 -6.36 12.40
C THR A 28 14.17 -7.00 11.14
N CYS A 29 13.08 -6.45 10.60
CA CYS A 29 12.37 -6.93 9.42
C CYS A 29 12.73 -6.12 8.16
N ARG A 30 12.97 -6.82 7.04
CA ARG A 30 13.14 -6.20 5.71
C ARG A 30 12.26 -6.89 4.69
N VAL A 31 11.42 -6.12 4.01
CA VAL A 31 10.52 -6.61 2.96
C VAL A 31 10.70 -5.80 1.68
N THR A 32 10.51 -6.43 0.53
CA THR A 32 10.62 -5.75 -0.76
C THR A 32 9.25 -5.26 -1.19
N VAL A 33 9.15 -3.99 -1.60
CA VAL A 33 7.89 -3.40 -2.07
C VAL A 33 8.13 -2.68 -3.39
N HIS A 34 7.22 -2.90 -4.34
CA HIS A 34 7.20 -2.26 -5.65
C HIS A 34 6.27 -1.03 -5.62
N THR A 35 6.65 0.01 -4.88
CA THR A 35 5.83 1.23 -4.72
C THR A 35 5.59 1.95 -6.04
N HIS A 36 6.51 1.86 -7.00
CA HIS A 36 6.35 2.43 -8.34
C HIS A 36 5.13 1.85 -9.08
N GLU A 37 5.01 0.52 -9.13
CA GLU A 37 3.87 -0.16 -9.75
C GLU A 37 2.56 0.13 -9.03
N LEU A 38 2.60 0.17 -7.69
CA LEU A 38 1.44 0.54 -6.87
C LEU A 38 0.95 1.96 -7.17
N ARG A 39 1.88 2.93 -7.29
CA ARG A 39 1.56 4.31 -7.67
C ARG A 39 1.03 4.37 -9.09
N HIS A 40 1.64 3.68 -10.04
CA HIS A 40 1.19 3.63 -11.42
C HIS A 40 -0.28 3.16 -11.51
N HIS A 41 -0.61 2.06 -10.83
CA HIS A 41 -1.98 1.56 -10.73
C HIS A 41 -2.92 2.55 -10.01
N PHE A 42 -2.50 3.12 -8.89
CA PHE A 42 -3.31 4.09 -8.16
C PHE A 42 -3.64 5.33 -9.00
N HIS A 43 -2.64 5.93 -9.64
CA HIS A 43 -2.79 7.14 -10.46
C HIS A 43 -3.72 6.92 -11.65
N ALA A 44 -3.75 5.73 -12.24
CA ALA A 44 -4.64 5.40 -13.35
C ALA A 44 -6.13 5.63 -13.01
N ILE A 45 -6.52 5.47 -11.74
CA ILE A 45 -7.93 5.61 -11.31
C ILE A 45 -8.16 6.74 -10.30
N ARG A 46 -7.09 7.38 -9.79
CA ARG A 46 -7.13 8.41 -8.74
C ARG A 46 -8.08 9.56 -9.05
N HIS A 47 -8.04 10.12 -10.26
CA HIS A 47 -8.88 11.26 -10.63
C HIS A 47 -10.38 10.94 -10.56
N SER A 48 -10.74 9.67 -10.77
CA SER A 48 -12.12 9.18 -10.69
C SER A 48 -12.56 8.85 -9.25
N VAL A 49 -11.60 8.64 -8.32
CA VAL A 49 -11.86 8.32 -6.91
C VAL A 49 -11.85 9.56 -6.01
N VAL A 50 -10.97 10.54 -6.31
CA VAL A 50 -10.74 11.72 -5.46
C VAL A 50 -11.83 12.80 -5.60
N SER A 51 -12.66 12.76 -6.64
CA SER A 51 -13.80 13.69 -6.82
C SER A 51 -14.93 13.55 -5.79
N PHE A 52 -14.88 12.52 -4.92
CA PHE A 52 -15.91 12.23 -3.91
C PHE A 52 -15.51 12.57 -2.47
N SER A 53 -14.31 13.10 -2.24
CA SER A 53 -13.74 13.28 -0.89
C SER A 53 -13.80 14.74 -0.41
N SER A 54 -14.93 15.15 0.18
CA SER A 54 -15.06 16.41 0.93
C SER A 54 -15.28 16.21 2.44
N ALA A 55 -15.04 15.00 2.97
CA ALA A 55 -15.22 14.70 4.39
C ALA A 55 -13.99 15.11 5.24
N PRO A 56 -14.18 15.79 6.39
CA PRO A 56 -13.12 16.42 7.19
C PRO A 56 -12.21 15.45 7.97
N THR A 57 -12.51 14.16 8.00
CA THR A 57 -11.77 13.18 8.83
C THR A 57 -10.78 12.39 7.98
N SER A 58 -9.51 12.78 7.97
CA SER A 58 -8.47 12.10 7.17
C SER A 58 -7.76 10.98 7.95
N LEU A 59 -7.68 9.78 7.35
CA LEU A 59 -6.90 8.64 7.85
C LEU A 59 -5.39 8.95 7.83
N HIS A 60 -4.96 9.84 6.93
CA HIS A 60 -3.58 10.34 6.88
C HIS A 60 -3.11 10.92 8.23
N ASN A 61 -3.92 11.79 8.86
CA ASN A 61 -3.56 12.46 10.11
C ASN A 61 -3.31 11.46 11.25
N THR A 62 -3.97 10.29 11.21
CA THR A 62 -3.81 9.22 12.20
C THR A 62 -2.62 8.29 11.91
N THR A 63 -2.22 8.16 10.64
CA THR A 63 -1.20 7.18 10.22
C THR A 63 0.21 7.79 10.21
N CYS A 64 0.38 8.99 9.64
CA CYS A 64 1.69 9.49 9.19
C CYS A 64 2.39 10.48 10.14
N ARG A 65 1.76 10.94 11.23
CA ARG A 65 2.42 11.85 12.18
C ARG A 65 3.26 11.06 13.17
N GLN A 66 4.52 10.78 12.84
CA GLN A 66 5.51 10.30 13.80
C GLN A 66 6.75 11.17 13.72
N PRO A 67 7.24 11.74 14.84
CA PRO A 67 8.57 12.37 14.84
C PRO A 67 9.62 11.30 14.54
N ASN A 68 10.64 11.69 13.78
CA ASN A 68 11.78 10.86 13.36
C ASN A 68 12.61 10.40 14.57
N ILE A 69 12.11 9.44 15.32
CA ILE A 69 12.84 8.81 16.43
C ILE A 69 13.14 7.38 16.00
N HIS A 70 14.42 7.12 15.76
CA HIS A 70 14.95 5.84 15.31
C HIS A 70 15.29 4.98 16.53
N SER A 71 14.28 4.37 17.15
CA SER A 71 14.51 3.33 18.16
C SER A 71 13.93 2.00 17.69
N GLU A 72 14.61 0.90 18.01
CA GLU A 72 14.22 -0.46 17.62
C GLU A 72 12.79 -0.81 18.06
N LYS A 73 12.36 -0.30 19.22
CA LYS A 73 10.99 -0.42 19.72
C LYS A 73 9.97 0.28 18.80
N GLN A 74 10.31 1.46 18.29
CA GLN A 74 9.44 2.14 17.32
C GLN A 74 9.48 1.49 15.95
N ASP A 75 10.62 0.93 15.54
CA ASP A 75 10.74 0.24 14.25
C ASP A 75 9.95 -1.07 14.22
N SER A 76 9.95 -1.84 15.31
CA SER A 76 9.14 -3.05 15.46
C SER A 76 7.63 -2.73 15.51
N GLU A 77 7.23 -1.62 16.14
CA GLU A 77 5.85 -1.12 16.08
C GLU A 77 5.45 -0.66 14.67
N ARG A 78 6.37 -0.08 13.87
CA ARG A 78 6.10 0.26 12.46
C ARG A 78 5.81 -0.97 11.62
N CYS A 79 6.52 -2.09 11.84
CA CYS A 79 6.17 -3.35 11.18
C CYS A 79 4.74 -3.78 11.50
N CYS A 80 4.38 -3.83 12.79
CA CYS A 80 3.04 -4.27 13.20
C CYS A 80 1.95 -3.33 12.65
N LEU A 81 2.18 -2.02 12.72
CA LEU A 81 1.29 -1.02 12.12
C LEU A 81 1.10 -1.27 10.62
N LEU A 82 2.17 -1.53 9.87
CA LEU A 82 2.07 -1.81 8.44
C LEU A 82 1.28 -3.10 8.17
N GLN A 83 1.51 -4.18 8.93
CA GLN A 83 0.72 -5.42 8.79
C GLN A 83 -0.78 -5.15 9.00
N HIS A 84 -1.14 -4.36 10.01
CA HIS A 84 -2.53 -4.01 10.30
C HIS A 84 -3.14 -3.09 9.24
N LEU A 85 -2.39 -2.12 8.73
CA LEU A 85 -2.81 -1.24 7.63
C LEU A 85 -3.08 -2.02 6.36
N LEU A 86 -2.15 -2.88 5.93
CA LEU A 86 -2.32 -3.71 4.73
C LEU A 86 -3.56 -4.60 4.84
N ARG A 87 -3.77 -5.20 6.02
CA ARG A 87 -4.99 -5.97 6.31
C ARG A 87 -6.24 -5.11 6.18
N PHE A 88 -6.27 -3.94 6.80
CA PHE A 88 -7.40 -3.01 6.73
C PHE A 88 -7.73 -2.64 5.28
N TYR A 89 -6.73 -2.28 4.47
CA TYR A 89 -6.95 -1.95 3.07
C TYR A 89 -7.48 -3.14 2.26
N VAL A 90 -6.94 -4.35 2.44
CA VAL A 90 -7.43 -5.54 1.73
C VAL A 90 -8.86 -5.92 2.14
N GLU A 91 -9.11 -5.99 3.45
CA GLU A 91 -10.34 -6.57 3.99
C GLU A 91 -11.50 -5.58 4.10
N LYS A 92 -11.22 -4.27 4.18
CA LYS A 92 -12.25 -3.24 4.33
C LYS A 92 -12.35 -2.30 3.14
N VAL A 93 -11.22 -1.89 2.54
CA VAL A 93 -11.21 -0.88 1.48
C VAL A 93 -11.37 -1.53 0.11
N PHE A 94 -10.43 -2.37 -0.32
CA PHE A 94 -10.45 -2.98 -1.66
C PHE A 94 -11.62 -3.95 -1.85
N SER A 95 -11.99 -4.70 -0.81
CA SER A 95 -13.12 -5.63 -0.82
C SER A 95 -14.48 -4.91 -0.97
N SER A 96 -14.59 -3.69 -0.44
CA SER A 96 -15.83 -2.90 -0.45
C SER A 96 -15.89 -1.90 -1.60
N TYR A 97 -14.78 -1.69 -2.33
CA TYR A 97 -14.75 -0.70 -3.41
C TYR A 97 -15.52 -1.23 -4.61
N ALA A 98 -16.76 -0.75 -4.75
CA ALA A 98 -17.62 -1.03 -5.88
C ALA A 98 -17.40 0.02 -6.98
N SER A 99 -16.96 -0.42 -8.17
CA SER A 99 -16.97 0.40 -9.38
C SER A 99 -17.70 -0.31 -10.49
N ILE A 100 -18.45 0.42 -11.32
CA ILE A 100 -19.09 -0.12 -12.52
C ILE A 100 -18.09 -0.31 -13.67
N HIS A 101 -16.95 0.40 -13.63
CA HIS A 101 -15.94 0.37 -14.68
C HIS A 101 -15.01 -0.83 -14.52
N ALA A 102 -14.88 -1.64 -15.57
CA ALA A 102 -14.04 -2.85 -15.57
C ALA A 102 -12.57 -2.54 -15.30
N GLU A 103 -12.06 -1.41 -15.81
CA GLU A 103 -10.70 -0.94 -15.55
C GLU A 103 -10.45 -0.72 -14.06
N HIS A 104 -11.37 -0.04 -13.36
CA HIS A 104 -11.24 0.20 -11.93
C HIS A 104 -11.22 -1.11 -11.16
N LYS A 105 -12.12 -2.06 -11.47
CA LYS A 105 -12.14 -3.39 -10.81
C LYS A 105 -10.81 -4.13 -10.99
N ARG A 106 -10.24 -4.08 -12.20
CA ARG A 106 -8.94 -4.68 -12.50
C ARG A 106 -7.83 -4.03 -11.69
N THR A 107 -7.77 -2.71 -11.69
CA THR A 107 -6.77 -1.94 -10.94
C THR A 107 -6.87 -2.18 -9.43
N THR A 108 -8.08 -2.14 -8.86
CA THR A 108 -8.32 -2.48 -7.44
C THR A 108 -7.84 -3.89 -7.11
N SER A 109 -8.10 -4.87 -8.00
CA SER A 109 -7.64 -6.26 -7.79
C SER A 109 -6.12 -6.39 -7.84
N LEU A 110 -5.45 -5.71 -8.77
CA LEU A 110 -3.98 -5.68 -8.84
C LEU A 110 -3.37 -5.10 -7.56
N MET A 111 -3.94 -4.00 -7.06
CA MET A 111 -3.49 -3.35 -5.82
C MET A 111 -3.73 -4.22 -4.59
N ALA A 112 -4.90 -4.86 -4.50
CA ALA A 112 -5.20 -5.80 -3.41
C ALA A 112 -4.22 -6.99 -3.39
N ASN A 113 -3.89 -7.53 -4.55
CA ASN A 113 -2.91 -8.63 -4.65
C ASN A 113 -1.50 -8.18 -4.28
N ALA A 114 -1.08 -6.98 -4.68
CA ALA A 114 0.19 -6.42 -4.27
C ALA A 114 0.25 -6.22 -2.75
N PHE A 115 -0.80 -5.68 -2.13
CA PHE A 115 -0.89 -5.50 -0.68
C PHE A 115 -0.88 -6.84 0.07
N LEU A 116 -1.57 -7.86 -0.47
CA LEU A 116 -1.53 -9.22 0.05
C LEU A 116 -0.13 -9.82 -0.02
N SER A 117 0.62 -9.57 -1.09
CA SER A 117 2.01 -10.03 -1.22
C SER A 117 2.90 -9.43 -0.14
N ILE A 118 2.84 -8.11 0.05
CA ILE A 118 3.63 -7.42 1.10
C ILE A 118 3.24 -7.94 2.48
N LYS A 119 1.94 -8.13 2.74
CA LYS A 119 1.43 -8.70 4.00
C LYS A 119 2.02 -10.10 4.24
N LYS A 120 2.06 -10.96 3.21
CA LYS A 120 2.65 -12.30 3.33
C LYS A 120 4.13 -12.26 3.68
N ASP A 121 4.89 -11.36 3.08
CA ASP A 121 6.31 -11.18 3.40
C ASP A 121 6.49 -10.71 4.84
N LEU A 122 5.66 -9.78 5.29
CA LEU A 122 5.68 -9.29 6.68
C LEU A 122 5.28 -10.36 7.70
N LEU A 123 4.45 -11.35 7.34
CA LEU A 123 4.10 -12.46 8.24
C LEU A 123 5.31 -13.32 8.62
N GLN A 124 6.38 -13.28 7.82
CA GLN A 124 7.66 -13.94 8.16
C GLN A 124 8.46 -13.16 9.20
N CYS A 125 8.05 -11.93 9.53
CA CYS A 125 8.72 -11.10 10.50
C CYS A 125 8.11 -11.23 11.90
N HIS A 126 8.97 -11.25 12.92
CA HIS A 126 8.55 -11.15 14.30
C HIS A 126 8.35 -9.68 14.69
N CYS A 127 7.13 -9.18 14.53
CA CYS A 127 6.80 -7.78 14.77
C CYS A 127 6.18 -7.59 16.15
N GLN A 128 6.70 -6.64 16.93
CA GLN A 128 6.20 -6.33 18.25
C GLN A 128 5.08 -5.29 18.14
N CYS A 129 3.88 -5.68 18.53
CA CYS A 129 2.72 -4.81 18.57
C CYS A 129 2.59 -4.20 19.95
N GLY A 130 2.74 -2.89 20.05
CA GLY A 130 2.53 -2.14 21.29
C GLY A 130 1.36 -1.16 21.19
N GLU A 131 1.28 -0.28 22.20
CA GLU A 131 0.18 0.68 22.36
C GLU A 131 0.09 1.66 21.19
N LEU A 132 1.21 2.01 20.55
CA LEU A 132 1.21 2.92 19.40
C LEU A 132 0.42 2.33 18.23
N THR A 133 0.66 1.06 17.92
CA THR A 133 -0.04 0.38 16.82
C THR A 133 -1.53 0.30 17.13
N LYS A 134 -1.88 -0.08 18.35
CA LYS A 134 -3.26 -0.16 18.80
C LYS A 134 -3.97 1.19 18.69
N GLN A 135 -3.40 2.24 19.28
CA GLN A 135 -3.97 3.58 19.25
C GLN A 135 -4.19 4.10 17.83
N LYS A 136 -3.22 3.90 16.93
CA LYS A 136 -3.34 4.32 15.53
C LYS A 136 -4.42 3.54 14.79
N MET A 137 -4.45 2.21 14.94
CA MET A 137 -5.44 1.37 14.28
C MET A 137 -6.85 1.62 14.80
N ASP A 138 -7.02 1.86 16.10
CA ASP A 138 -8.31 2.23 16.70
C ASP A 138 -8.78 3.58 16.15
N ALA A 139 -7.90 4.57 16.02
CA ALA A 139 -8.24 5.87 15.44
C ALA A 139 -8.61 5.77 13.94
N ILE A 140 -7.91 4.93 13.18
CA ILE A 140 -8.21 4.62 11.77
C ILE A 140 -9.59 3.98 11.66
N GLN A 141 -9.84 2.93 12.45
CA GLN A 141 -11.09 2.19 12.44
C GLN A 141 -12.26 3.09 12.82
N ALA A 142 -12.13 3.86 13.91
CA ALA A 142 -13.15 4.80 14.35
C ALA A 142 -13.43 5.91 13.32
N SER A 143 -12.42 6.34 12.56
CA SER A 143 -12.60 7.33 11.49
C SER A 143 -13.31 6.73 10.28
N PHE A 144 -13.01 5.48 9.93
CA PHE A 144 -13.66 4.76 8.85
C PHE A 144 -15.13 4.46 9.16
N GLU A 145 -15.43 4.02 10.38
CA GLU A 145 -16.79 3.65 10.83
C GLU A 145 -17.73 4.85 11.04
N LYS A 146 -17.20 6.07 11.14
CA LYS A 146 -18.01 7.31 11.21
C LYS A 146 -18.73 7.64 9.90
N LEU A 147 -18.28 7.08 8.79
CA LEU A 147 -18.81 7.35 7.47
C LEU A 147 -19.62 6.15 6.98
N ASP A 148 -20.55 6.40 6.06
CA ASP A 148 -21.18 5.30 5.31
C ASP A 148 -20.13 4.45 4.59
N ARG A 149 -20.36 3.15 4.46
CA ARG A 149 -19.39 2.19 3.94
C ARG A 149 -18.81 2.61 2.58
N ASP A 150 -19.65 3.06 1.66
CA ASP A 150 -19.20 3.40 0.30
C ASP A 150 -18.38 4.68 0.32
N ILE A 151 -18.81 5.67 1.11
CA ILE A 151 -18.09 6.94 1.32
C ILE A 151 -16.73 6.69 1.99
N ALA A 152 -16.72 5.90 3.07
CA ALA A 152 -15.52 5.54 3.82
C ALA A 152 -14.50 4.83 2.91
N THR A 153 -14.98 3.92 2.08
CA THR A 153 -14.17 3.14 1.15
C THR A 153 -13.55 4.03 0.08
N VAL A 154 -14.35 4.85 -0.61
CA VAL A 154 -13.86 5.79 -1.63
C VAL A 154 -12.85 6.76 -1.04
N LYS A 155 -13.11 7.26 0.17
CA LYS A 155 -12.19 8.15 0.88
C LYS A 155 -10.87 7.46 1.24
N ALA A 156 -10.92 6.28 1.88
CA ALA A 156 -9.71 5.54 2.23
C ALA A 156 -8.90 5.16 0.98
N PHE A 157 -9.58 4.78 -0.10
CA PHE A 157 -8.93 4.52 -1.38
C PHE A 157 -8.25 5.78 -1.94
N GLY A 158 -8.92 6.93 -1.88
CA GLY A 158 -8.36 8.22 -2.33
C GLY A 158 -7.16 8.69 -1.50
N GLU A 159 -7.06 8.27 -0.24
CA GLU A 159 -5.94 8.58 0.66
C GLU A 159 -4.76 7.59 0.56
N LEU A 160 -4.80 6.65 -0.39
CA LEU A 160 -3.73 5.67 -0.55
C LEU A 160 -2.36 6.29 -0.86
N ASP A 161 -2.33 7.45 -1.53
CA ASP A 161 -1.11 8.21 -1.82
C ASP A 161 -0.26 8.42 -0.56
N PHE A 162 -0.92 8.75 0.56
CA PHE A 162 -0.25 8.97 1.83
C PHE A 162 0.35 7.70 2.43
N LEU A 163 -0.29 6.55 2.22
CA LEU A 163 0.29 5.26 2.61
C LEU A 163 1.52 4.96 1.75
N LEU A 164 1.44 5.20 0.44
CA LEU A 164 2.58 5.00 -0.47
C LEU A 164 3.74 5.94 -0.15
N ASP A 165 3.47 7.20 0.20
CA ASP A 165 4.47 8.16 0.70
C ASP A 165 5.14 7.66 1.98
N TRP A 166 4.35 7.13 2.91
CA TRP A 166 4.89 6.54 4.14
C TRP A 166 5.77 5.33 3.85
N LEU A 167 5.37 4.42 2.95
CA LEU A 167 6.21 3.30 2.52
C LEU A 167 7.53 3.78 1.92
N ASP A 168 7.50 4.80 1.06
CA ASP A 168 8.70 5.36 0.45
C ASP A 168 9.64 5.98 1.51
N SER A 169 9.09 6.55 2.59
CA SER A 169 9.87 7.07 3.73
C SER A 169 10.60 6.00 4.54
N LEU A 170 10.14 4.74 4.46
CA LEU A 170 10.74 3.58 5.14
C LEU A 170 11.80 2.88 4.29
N ARG A 171 12.10 3.38 3.09
CA ARG A 171 13.11 2.80 2.21
C ARG A 171 14.47 2.77 2.89
N SER A 172 15.10 1.61 2.92
CA SER A 172 16.48 1.46 3.37
C SER A 172 17.39 2.25 2.44
N THR A 173 18.17 3.20 2.94
CA THR A 173 19.33 3.71 2.20
C THR A 173 20.34 2.57 2.14
N GLN A 174 20.72 2.15 0.92
CA GLN A 174 21.92 1.33 0.74
C GLN A 174 23.10 2.13 1.29
N VAL A 175 23.68 1.65 2.38
CA VAL A 175 25.07 1.94 2.76
C VAL A 175 25.89 0.78 2.24
#